data_AF-A0A927MNP2-F1
#
_entry.id   AF-A0A927MNP2-F1
#
_cell.length_a   1.000
_cell.length_b   1.000
_cell.length_c   1.000
_cell.angle_alpha   90.00
_cell.angle_beta   90.00
_cell.angle_gamma   90.00
#
_symmetry.space_group_name_H-M   'P 1'
#
loop_
_entity.id
_entity.type
_entity.pdbx_description
1 polymer ?
#
loop_
_entity_poly.entity_id
_entity_poly.type
_entity_poly.pdbx_seq_one_letter_code
_entity_poly.pdbx_strand_id
1 'polypeptide(L)'
;MQYLVCVIDDKGNPGSTDTQPAISAFNERLIAEGYWVFAGGLADTTAATVIDNRGEQAVFSDGPFVESKEYPNSASRPMSATTSTPSPATA
;
A
#
# COMPACT_ATOMS: atom_id res chain seq x y z
N MET A 1 -8.98 3.24 -13.57
CA MET A 1 -7.99 3.98 -12.76
C MET A 1 -7.67 3.27 -11.44
N GLN A 2 -6.64 2.45 -11.41
CA GLN A 2 -6.17 1.83 -10.16
C GLN A 2 -5.19 2.78 -9.47
N TYR A 3 -5.17 2.77 -8.13
CA TYR A 3 -4.26 3.59 -7.34
C TYR A 3 -3.40 2.69 -6.44
N LEU A 4 -2.22 3.19 -6.09
CA LEU A 4 -1.38 2.64 -5.04
C LEU A 4 -1.25 3.73 -3.98
N VAL A 5 -1.69 3.44 -2.77
CA VAL A 5 -1.58 4.35 -1.62
C VAL A 5 -0.56 3.77 -0.66
N CYS A 6 0.54 4.50 -0.46
CA CYS A 6 1.59 4.15 0.49
C CYS A 6 1.44 5.03 1.73
N VAL A 7 1.34 4.43 2.92
CA VAL A 7 1.46 5.18 4.17
C VAL A 7 2.94 5.26 4.54
N ILE A 8 3.37 6.44 4.95
CA ILE A 8 4.77 6.78 5.22
C ILE A 8 4.84 7.28 6.67
N ASP A 9 5.83 6.80 7.44
CA ASP A 9 6.08 7.25 8.82
C ASP A 9 7.58 7.32 9.14
N ASP A 10 7.93 7.93 10.28
CA ASP A 10 9.33 8.16 10.73
C ASP A 10 9.76 7.29 11.93
N LYS A 11 9.01 6.21 12.22
CA LYS A 11 9.16 5.28 13.35
C LYS A 11 8.95 5.92 14.74
N GLY A 12 8.83 7.24 14.84
CA GLY A 12 8.77 7.96 16.11
C GLY A 12 7.46 7.79 16.86
N ASN A 13 6.39 7.43 16.15
CA ASN A 13 5.07 7.15 16.70
C ASN A 13 4.42 5.97 15.95
N PRO A 14 4.91 4.73 16.16
CA PRO A 14 4.31 3.56 15.53
C PRO A 14 2.84 3.52 15.96
N GLY A 15 1.93 3.50 14.98
CA GLY A 15 0.50 3.75 15.20
C GLY A 15 -0.04 3.01 16.42
N SER A 16 -0.75 3.73 17.30
CA SER A 16 -1.34 3.17 18.52
C SER A 16 -2.28 2.02 18.17
N THR A 17 -2.32 0.97 19.00
CA THR A 17 -3.26 -0.16 18.88
C THR A 17 -4.72 0.32 18.86
N ASP A 18 -5.00 1.49 19.44
CA ASP A 18 -6.31 2.15 19.46
C ASP A 18 -6.78 2.61 18.07
N THR A 19 -5.88 2.70 17.09
CA THR A 19 -6.17 3.09 15.70
C THR A 19 -6.58 1.90 14.84
N GLN A 20 -6.31 0.68 15.30
CA GLN A 20 -6.55 -0.57 14.58
C GLN A 20 -8.04 -0.81 14.23
N PRO A 21 -9.01 -0.48 15.11
CA PRO A 21 -10.44 -0.57 14.78
C PRO A 21 -10.84 0.37 13.64
N ALA A 22 -10.33 1.61 13.62
CA ALA A 22 -10.65 2.58 12.58
C ALA A 22 -10.07 2.16 11.21
N ILE A 23 -8.85 1.63 11.20
CA ILE A 23 -8.21 1.06 10.00
C ILE A 23 -9.02 -0.14 9.49
N SER A 24 -9.48 -0.99 10.39
CA SER A 24 -10.29 -2.17 10.03
C SER A 24 -11.62 -1.76 9.40
N ALA A 25 -12.36 -0.83 10.01
CA ALA A 25 -13.62 -0.32 9.47
C ALA A 25 -13.45 0.36 8.09
N PHE A 26 -12.35 1.10 7.90
CA PHE A 26 -12.02 1.67 6.60
C PHE A 26 -11.77 0.61 5.53
N ASN A 27 -10.99 -0.43 5.86
CA ASN A 27 -10.69 -1.54 4.97
C ASN A 27 -11.94 -2.36 4.63
N GLU A 28 -12.80 -2.65 5.61
CA GLU A 28 -14.07 -3.35 5.42
C GLU A 28 -14.98 -2.60 4.44
N ARG A 29 -15.05 -1.27 4.52
CA ARG A 29 -15.80 -0.46 3.56
C ARG A 29 -15.23 -0.58 2.14
N LEU A 30 -13.90 -0.52 2.00
CA LEU A 30 -13.26 -0.68 0.69
C LEU A 30 -13.51 -2.08 0.09
N ILE A 31 -13.56 -3.12 0.92
CA ILE A 31 -13.92 -4.48 0.50
C ILE A 31 -15.38 -4.53 0.07
N ALA A 32 -16.30 -4.04 0.91
CA ALA A 32 -17.74 -4.07 0.66
C ALA A 32 -18.14 -3.33 -0.62
N GLU A 33 -17.47 -2.22 -0.92
CA GLU A 33 -17.73 -1.40 -2.10
C GLU A 33 -16.97 -1.89 -3.36
N GLY A 34 -16.24 -3.01 -3.28
CA GLY A 34 -15.52 -3.59 -4.42
C GLY A 34 -14.25 -2.83 -4.80
N TYR A 35 -13.78 -1.93 -3.95
CA TYR A 35 -12.56 -1.16 -4.14
C TYR A 35 -11.32 -1.88 -3.62
N TRP A 36 -11.40 -3.02 -2.93
CA TRP A 36 -10.22 -3.65 -2.35
C TRP A 36 -9.50 -4.59 -3.33
N VAL A 37 -8.19 -4.38 -3.53
CA VAL A 37 -7.32 -5.36 -4.19
C VAL A 37 -6.33 -5.97 -3.19
N PHE A 38 -5.64 -5.13 -2.42
CA PHE A 38 -4.65 -5.56 -1.43
C PHE A 38 -4.39 -4.43 -0.43
N ALA A 39 -4.17 -4.76 0.85
CA ALA A 39 -3.44 -3.90 1.77
C ALA A 39 -2.61 -4.75 2.74
N GLY A 40 -1.41 -4.27 3.03
CA GLY A 40 -0.53 -4.89 4.00
C GLY A 40 0.43 -3.88 4.60
N GLY A 41 0.67 -4.02 5.91
CA GLY A 41 1.80 -3.37 6.57
C GLY A 41 3.12 -4.02 6.15
N LEU A 42 4.16 -3.22 6.10
CA LEU A 42 5.55 -3.62 5.89
C LEU A 42 6.25 -3.73 7.24
N ALA A 43 7.23 -4.61 7.32
CA ALA A 43 8.11 -4.72 8.47
C ALA A 43 9.07 -3.52 8.54
N ASP A 44 9.80 -3.43 9.65
CA ASP A 44 10.86 -2.45 9.87
C ASP A 44 11.87 -2.41 8.71
N THR A 45 12.40 -1.23 8.36
CA THR A 45 13.40 -1.04 7.29
C THR A 45 14.64 -1.90 7.45
N THR A 46 15.00 -2.32 8.67
CA THR A 46 16.11 -3.24 8.93
C THR A 46 15.90 -4.65 8.39
N ALA A 47 14.64 -5.04 8.13
CA ALA A 47 14.30 -6.32 7.50
C ALA A 47 14.26 -6.25 5.96
N ALA A 48 14.52 -5.08 5.36
CA ALA A 48 14.51 -4.91 3.92
C ALA A 48 15.80 -5.44 3.26
N THR A 49 15.67 -5.88 2.02
CA THR A 49 16.80 -6.22 1.14
C THR A 49 16.57 -5.57 -0.22
N VAL A 50 17.57 -4.84 -0.70
CA VAL A 50 17.60 -4.21 -2.02
C VAL A 50 18.24 -5.18 -3.01
N ILE A 51 17.60 -5.35 -4.16
CA ILE A 51 18.14 -6.12 -5.28
C ILE A 51 18.33 -5.16 -6.45
N ASP A 52 19.57 -4.96 -6.87
CA ASP A 52 19.92 -4.17 -8.06
C ASP A 52 20.41 -5.08 -9.19
N ASN A 53 19.60 -5.19 -10.24
CA ASN A 53 19.89 -6.00 -11.42
C ASN A 53 20.16 -5.16 -12.68
N ARG A 54 20.70 -3.94 -12.53
CA ARG A 54 21.03 -3.07 -13.67
C ARG A 54 22.40 -3.36 -14.30
N GLY A 55 23.26 -4.12 -13.63
CA GLY A 55 24.57 -4.55 -14.12
C GLY A 55 24.56 -5.96 -14.73
N GLU A 56 25.75 -6.52 -14.99
CA GLU A 56 25.89 -7.89 -15.51
C GLU A 56 25.51 -8.97 -14.47
N GLN A 57 25.62 -8.64 -13.18
CA GLN A 57 25.25 -9.51 -12.06
C GLN A 57 24.38 -8.74 -11.06
N ALA A 58 23.39 -9.43 -10.50
CA ALA A 58 22.54 -8.85 -9.46
C ALA A 58 23.33 -8.63 -8.17
N VAL A 59 23.21 -7.42 -7.60
CA VAL A 59 23.80 -7.04 -6.31
C VAL A 59 22.69 -7.00 -5.25
N PHE A 60 22.99 -7.54 -4.08
CA PHE A 60 22.09 -7.58 -2.93
C PHE A 60 22.68 -6.73 -1.80
N SER A 61 21.85 -5.86 -1.22
CA SER A 61 22.23 -5.04 -0.07
C SER A 61 21.16 -5.12 1.01
N ASP A 62 21.56 -5.33 2.25
CA ASP A 62 20.67 -5.29 3.40
C ASP A 62 20.30 -3.84 3.74
N GLY A 63 19.06 -3.63 4.21
CA GLY A 63 18.51 -2.32 4.51
C GLY A 63 17.69 -1.72 3.37
N PRO A 64 17.16 -0.50 3.56
CA PRO A 64 16.33 0.17 2.57
C PRO A 64 17.12 0.65 1.35
N PHE A 65 16.43 0.92 0.23
CA PHE A 65 17.04 1.47 -0.99
C PHE A 65 17.66 2.85 -0.78
N VAL A 66 17.06 3.66 0.09
CA VAL A 66 17.58 4.96 0.48
C VAL A 66 17.42 5.13 1.97
N GLU A 67 18.43 5.69 2.62
CA GLU A 67 18.31 6.16 4.00
C GLU A 67 17.53 7.48 3.99
N SER A 68 16.35 7.48 4.60
CA SER A 68 15.46 8.63 4.65
C SER A 68 14.83 8.78 6.04
N LYS A 69 14.46 10.02 6.37
CA LYS A 69 13.76 10.31 7.63
C LYS A 69 12.38 9.64 7.70
N GLU A 70 11.71 9.49 6.57
CA GLU A 70 10.41 8.81 6.47
C GLU A 70 10.49 7.71 5.41
N TYR A 71 9.80 6.60 5.62
CA TYR A 71 9.82 5.43 4.73
C TYR A 71 8.42 4.79 4.63
N PRO A 72 8.11 4.09 3.53
CA PRO A 72 6.83 3.42 3.36
C PRO A 72 6.70 2.28 4.37
N ASN A 73 5.63 2.33 5.17
CA ASN A 73 5.32 1.32 6.19
C ASN A 73 4.18 0.40 5.77
N SER A 74 3.52 0.69 4.66
CA SER A 74 2.40 -0.09 4.14
C SER A 74 2.12 0.30 2.70
N ALA A 75 1.51 -0.63 1.98
CA ALA A 75 1.07 -0.43 0.62
C ALA A 75 -0.35 -0.98 0.46
N SER A 76 -1.23 -0.19 -0.14
CA SER A 76 -2.59 -0.62 -0.47
C SER A 76 -2.95 -0.27 -1.92
N ARG A 77 -3.64 -1.19 -2.60
CA ARG A 77 -4.17 -0.98 -3.94
C ARG A 77 -5.69 -1.01 -3.91
N PRO A 78 -6.35 0.14 -4.14
CA PRO A 78 -7.76 0.12 -4.47
C PRO A 78 -8.02 -0.12 -5.98
N MET A 79 -9.11 -0.85 -6.29
CA MET A 79 -9.65 -1.02 -7.63
C MET A 79 -10.34 0.28 -8.08
N SER A 80 -10.43 0.48 -9.39
CA SER A 80 -11.22 1.58 -9.96
C SER A 80 -12.69 1.16 -10.11
N ALA A 81 -13.63 1.95 -9.59
CA ALA A 81 -14.99 1.90 -10.12
C ALA A 81 -15.00 2.63 -11.46
N THR A 82 -14.93 1.89 -12.56
CA THR A 82 -15.49 2.40 -13.81
C THR A 82 -17.01 2.37 -13.64
N THR A 83 -17.61 3.50 -13.27
CA THR A 83 -19.06 3.69 -13.30
C THR A 83 -19.53 3.52 -14.74
N SER A 84 -19.88 2.30 -15.13
CA SER A 84 -20.60 2.04 -16.37
C SER A 84 -22.06 2.39 -16.12
N THR A 85 -22.44 3.62 -16.43
CA THR A 85 -23.84 4.04 -16.48
C THR A 85 -24.56 3.15 -17.50
N PRO A 86 -25.62 2.40 -17.13
CA PRO A 86 -26.36 1.62 -18.11
C PRO A 86 -27.08 2.56 -19.09
N SER A 87 -26.86 2.34 -20.38
CA SER A 87 -27.56 3.04 -21.46
C SER A 87 -29.08 2.77 -21.34
N PRO A 88 -29.96 3.78 -21.41
CA PRO A 88 -31.39 3.53 -21.39
C PRO A 88 -31.77 2.74 -22.65
N ALA A 89 -32.36 1.55 -22.45
CA ALA A 89 -32.93 0.77 -23.52
C ALA A 89 -34.06 1.58 -24.16
N THR A 90 -33.93 1.87 -25.45
CA THR A 90 -34.98 2.48 -26.27
C THR A 90 -36.16 1.51 -26.34
N ALA A 91 -37.32 1.97 -25.88
CA ALA A 91 -38.62 1.33 -26.05
C ALA A 91 -39.18 1.58 -27.46
#